data_AF-A0A963Q0T7-F1
#
_entry.id   AF-A0A963Q0T7-F1
#
_cell.length_a   1.000
_cell.length_b   1.000
_cell.length_c   1.000
_cell.angle_alpha   90.00
_cell.angle_beta   90.00
_cell.angle_gamma   90.00
#
_symmetry.space_group_name_H-M   'P 1'
#
loop_
_entity.id
_entity.type
_entity.pdbx_description
1 polymer ?
#
loop_
_entity_poly.entity_id
_entity_poly.type
_entity_poly.pdbx_seq_one_letter_code
_entity_poly.pdbx_strand_id
1 'polypeptide(L)' 'MESGLRALLYVSQLAEGLDARAVAQVLAVARLNNAVHGETGVLVFDGEQFCQYVEGETPRIRALLR' A
#
# COMPACT_ATOMS: atom_id res chain seq x y z
N MET A 1 5.71 -2.20 24.47
CA MET A 1 5.47 -1.40 23.24
C MET A 1 6.38 -1.97 22.17
N GLU A 2 5.85 -2.57 21.09
CA GLU A 2 6.70 -2.92 19.93
C GLU A 2 7.12 -1.60 19.28
N SER A 3 8.29 -1.06 19.66
CA SER A 3 8.87 0.11 18.98
C SER A 3 9.76 -0.40 17.85
N GLY A 4 9.46 -0.02 16.62
CA GLY A 4 10.29 -0.38 15.47
C GLY A 4 9.60 -0.10 14.15
N LEU A 5 10.42 0.29 13.16
CA LEU A 5 10.01 0.40 11.77
C LEU A 5 9.79 -1.01 11.20
N ARG A 6 8.66 -1.22 10.53
CA ARG A 6 8.35 -2.43 9.77
C ARG A 6 8.09 -2.03 8.33
N ALA A 7 8.31 -3.00 7.44
CA ALA A 7 7.89 -2.89 6.06
C ALA A 7 7.06 -4.11 5.66
N LEU A 8 6.11 -3.89 4.76
CA LEU A 8 5.30 -4.91 4.10
C LEU A 8 5.52 -4.79 2.60
N LEU A 9 5.83 -5.91 1.95
CA LEU A 9 5.94 -6.03 0.50
C LEU A 9 4.98 -7.12 0.04
N TYR A 10 4.10 -6.80 -0.90
CA TYR A 10 3.20 -7.78 -1.51
C TYR A 10 2.95 -7.48 -2.98
N VAL A 11 2.45 -8.49 -3.68
CA VAL A 11 1.99 -8.42 -5.06
C VAL A 11 0.52 -8.81 -5.11
N SER A 12 -0.28 -8.11 -5.90
CA SER A 12 -1.70 -8.44 -6.15
C SER A 12 -2.05 -8.27 -7.63
N GLN A 13 -3.12 -8.94 -8.06
CA GLN A 13 -3.64 -8.84 -9.43
C GLN A 13 -4.68 -7.71 -9.53
N LEU A 14 -4.71 -7.00 -10.65
CA LEU A 14 -5.85 -6.15 -11.00
C LEU A 14 -7.13 -6.99 -11.06
N ALA A 15 -8.19 -6.53 -10.41
CA ALA A 15 -9.48 -7.21 -10.43
C ALA A 15 -10.10 -7.17 -11.84
N GLU A 16 -10.79 -8.24 -12.20
CA GLU A 16 -11.48 -8.35 -13.49
C GLU A 16 -12.49 -7.19 -13.69
N GLY A 17 -12.52 -6.63 -14.90
CA GLY A 17 -13.40 -5.52 -15.24
C GLY A 17 -12.91 -4.13 -14.80
N LEU A 18 -11.77 -4.04 -14.12
CA LEU A 18 -11.10 -2.77 -13.85
C LEU A 18 -10.06 -2.45 -14.94
N ASP A 19 -9.77 -1.17 -15.10
CA ASP A 19 -8.71 -0.66 -15.98
C ASP A 19 -7.60 0.03 -15.16
N ALA A 20 -6.59 0.56 -15.86
CA ALA A 20 -5.46 1.24 -15.25
C ALA A 20 -5.85 2.48 -14.40
N ARG A 21 -7.09 2.99 -14.50
CA ARG A 21 -7.56 4.08 -13.62
C ARG A 21 -7.69 3.63 -12.17
N ALA A 22 -7.80 2.33 -11.92
CA ALA A 22 -7.74 1.77 -10.57
C ALA A 22 -6.45 2.18 -9.83
N VAL A 23 -5.32 2.34 -10.54
CA VAL A 23 -4.06 2.83 -9.96
C VAL A 23 -4.23 4.21 -9.33
N ALA A 24 -4.88 5.14 -10.03
CA ALA A 24 -5.10 6.50 -9.53
C ALA A 24 -6.00 6.50 -8.28
N GLN A 25 -7.01 5.62 -8.24
CA GLN A 25 -7.90 5.49 -7.08
C GLN A 25 -7.15 4.93 -5.86
N VAL A 26 -6.36 3.87 -6.05
CA VAL A 26 -5.51 3.30 -5.00
C VAL A 26 -4.52 4.35 -4.46
N LEU A 27 -3.84 5.07 -5.35
CA LEU A 27 -2.88 6.11 -4.94
C LEU A 27 -3.53 7.27 -4.19
N ALA A 28 -4.75 7.68 -4.56
CA ALA A 28 -5.46 8.74 -3.87
C ALA A 28 -5.76 8.38 -2.41
N VAL A 29 -6.27 7.17 -2.18
CA VAL A 29 -6.57 6.66 -0.83
C VAL A 29 -5.29 6.42 -0.03
N ALA A 30 -4.29 5.76 -0.64
CA ALA A 30 -3.03 5.45 0.03
C ALA A 30 -2.30 6.72 0.47
N ARG A 31 -2.18 7.75 -0.39
CA ARG A 31 -1.49 8.99 -0.01
C ARG A 31 -2.14 9.69 1.17
N LEU A 32 -3.47 9.74 1.22
CA LEU A 32 -4.19 10.36 2.33
C LEU A 32 -3.96 9.60 3.64
N ASN A 33 -4.17 8.28 3.63
CA ASN A 33 -4.03 7.45 4.82
C ASN A 33 -2.58 7.40 5.32
N ASN A 34 -1.62 7.23 4.40
CA ASN A 34 -0.21 7.17 4.72
C ASN A 34 0.26 8.50 5.36
N ALA A 35 -0.18 9.64 4.85
CA ALA A 35 0.15 10.95 5.43
C ALA A 35 -0.41 11.10 6.86
N VAL A 36 -1.62 10.60 7.12
CA VAL A 36 -2.24 10.63 8.46
C VAL A 36 -1.51 9.71 9.45
N HIS A 37 -0.93 8.60 8.97
CA HIS A 37 -0.28 7.60 9.81
C HIS A 37 1.25 7.66 9.82
N GLY A 38 1.86 8.58 9.06
CA GLY A 38 3.31 8.69 8.95
C GLY A 38 3.96 7.52 8.20
N GLU A 39 3.22 6.89 7.29
CA GLU A 39 3.69 5.76 6.49
C GLU A 39 4.31 6.27 5.16
N THR A 40 5.32 5.56 4.67
CA THR A 40 5.97 5.83 3.37
C THR A 40 5.95 4.57 2.51
N GLY A 41 6.20 4.71 1.22
CA GLY A 41 6.19 3.54 0.35
C GLY A 41 6.24 3.82 -1.14
N VAL A 42 6.18 2.73 -1.90
CA VAL A 42 6.18 2.70 -3.37
C VAL A 42 5.09 1.73 -3.83
N LEU A 43 4.34 2.14 -4.84
CA LEU A 43 3.42 1.29 -5.58
C LEU A 43 3.84 1.27 -7.04
N VAL A 44 4.08 0.07 -7.57
CA VAL A 44 4.36 -0.18 -8.98
C VAL A 44 3.17 -0.91 -9.59
N PHE A 45 2.78 -0.51 -10.80
CA PHE A 45 1.77 -1.20 -11.59
C PHE A 45 2.34 -1.44 -12.99
N ASP A 46 2.25 -2.67 -13.48
CA ASP A 46 2.85 -3.08 -14.76
C ASP A 46 1.83 -3.25 -15.91
N GLY A 47 0.53 -3.10 -15.62
CA GLY A 47 -0.57 -3.34 -16.56
C GLY A 47 -1.50 -4.48 -16.13
N GLU A 48 -1.01 -5.40 -15.29
CA GLU A 48 -1.78 -6.56 -14.82
C GLU A 48 -1.71 -6.74 -13.30
N GLN A 49 -0.58 -6.40 -12.69
CA GLN A 49 -0.28 -6.62 -11.28
C GLN A 49 0.17 -5.34 -10.59
N PHE A 50 -0.10 -5.28 -9.29
CA PHE A 50 0.42 -4.28 -8.37
C PHE A 50 1.52 -4.89 -7.53
N CYS A 51 2.64 -4.19 -7.39
CA CYS A 51 3.67 -4.48 -6.39
C CYS A 51 3.72 -3.30 -5.41
N GLN A 52 3.42 -3.57 -4.13
CA GLN A 52 3.33 -2.54 -3.11
C GLN A 52 4.33 -2.78 -1.99
N TYR A 53 5.16 -1.76 -1.76
CA TYR A 53 6.03 -1.62 -0.60
C TYR A 53 5.47 -0.50 0.29
N VAL A 54 5.27 -0.78 1.57
CA VAL A 54 4.85 0.22 2.56
C VAL A 54 5.61 0.01 3.87
N GLU A 55 6.06 1.09 4.49
CA GLU A 55 6.81 1.08 5.74
C GLU A 55 6.29 2.11 6.73
N GLY A 56 6.46 1.83 8.01
CA GLY A 56 5.93 2.65 9.09
C GLY A 56 6.06 1.96 10.45
N GLU A 57 5.38 2.51 11.45
CA GLU A 57 5.39 1.92 12.80
C GLU A 57 4.76 0.52 12.80
N THR A 58 5.34 -0.40 13.58
CA THR A 58 4.89 -1.81 13.65
C THR A 58 3.38 -1.98 13.83
N PRO A 59 2.68 -1.27 14.76
CA PRO A 59 1.24 -1.42 14.91
C PRO A 59 0.44 -1.01 13.67
N ARG A 60 0.95 -0.03 12.92
CA ARG A 60 0.32 0.48 11.69
C ARG A 60 0.46 -0.51 10.55
N ILE A 61 1.68 -1.00 10.31
CA ILE A 61 1.91 -2.02 9.27
C ILE A 61 1.13 -3.31 9.55
N ARG A 62 1.02 -3.73 10.81
CA ARG A 62 0.18 -4.89 11.18
C ARG A 62 -1.31 -4.67 10.91
N ALA A 63 -1.79 -3.43 10.95
CA ALA A 63 -3.20 -3.12 10.68
C ALA A 63 -3.56 -3.26 9.19
N LEU A 64 -2.58 -3.11 8.29
CA LEU A 64 -2.76 -3.28 6.83
C LEU A 64 -2.92 -4.75 6.40
N LEU A 65 -2.64 -5.70 7.30
CA LEU A 65 -2.75 -7.15 7.05
C LEU A 65 -4.14 -7.73 7.36
N ARG A 66 -5.10 -6.90 7.80
CA ARG A 66 -6.46 -7.30 8.19
C ARG A 66 -7.46 -6.85 7.15
#